data_AF-A0A523EFM6-F1
#
_entry.id   AF-A0A523EFM6-F1
#
_cell.length_a   1.000
_cell.length_b   1.000
_cell.length_c   1.000
_cell.angle_alpha   90.00
_cell.angle_beta   90.00
_cell.angle_gamma   90.00
#
_symmetry.space_group_name_H-M   'P 1'
#
loop_
_entity.id
_entity.type
_entity.pdbx_description
1 polymer ?
#
loop_
_entity_poly.entity_id
_entity_poly.type
_entity_poly.pdbx_seq_one_letter_code
_entity_poly.pdbx_strand_id
1 'polypeptide(L)'
;MNSTLLPYLPVFLFLLFAAGLSGGMVIASTLAGRRRRDEPMVDLSAYECGLSPADPEHKRYTVKFYMVAMLFILLDLEVAFLYPWAVVYRDLGWYGFWLMGIFMVFLTVGFIHAWARGALEWGESRPRRLKAAGR
;
A
#
# COMPACT_ATOMS: atom_id res chain seq x y z
N MET A 1 -7.62 -0.65 39.67
CA MET A 1 -8.02 -1.07 38.31
C MET A 1 -7.45 -0.04 37.35
N ASN A 2 -6.52 -0.44 36.48
CA ASN A 2 -5.54 0.45 35.84
C ASN A 2 -6.17 1.50 34.91
N SER A 3 -6.11 2.77 35.32
CA SER A 3 -6.59 3.95 34.58
C SER A 3 -5.78 4.31 33.33
N THR A 4 -4.65 3.65 33.09
CA THR A 4 -3.81 3.85 31.90
C THR A 4 -4.39 3.24 30.63
N LEU A 5 -5.27 2.23 30.74
CA LEU A 5 -5.85 1.53 29.59
C LEU A 5 -7.27 2.02 29.22
N LEU A 6 -7.97 2.65 30.17
CA LEU A 6 -9.32 3.19 29.96
C LEU A 6 -9.42 4.18 28.78
N PRO A 7 -8.42 5.05 28.49
CA PRO A 7 -8.49 5.95 27.34
C PRO A 7 -8.47 5.25 25.97
N TYR A 8 -7.98 4.02 25.89
CA TYR A 8 -7.95 3.24 24.64
C TYR A 8 -9.24 2.44 24.39
N LEU A 9 -10.08 2.30 25.42
CA LEU A 9 -11.33 1.55 25.37
C LEU A 9 -12.29 2.07 24.28
N PRO A 10 -12.50 3.38 24.08
CA PRO A 10 -13.35 3.89 23.01
C PRO A 10 -12.84 3.53 21.61
N VAL A 11 -11.51 3.57 21.39
CA VAL A 11 -10.90 3.21 20.09
C VAL A 11 -11.12 1.74 19.80
N PHE A 12 -10.90 0.88 20.80
CA PHE A 12 -11.12 -0.56 20.66
C PHE A 12 -12.59 -0.89 20.39
N LEU A 13 -13.52 -0.27 21.11
CA LEU A 13 -14.95 -0.45 20.90
C LEU A 13 -15.40 0.04 19.51
N PHE A 14 -14.84 1.15 19.03
CA PHE A 14 -15.11 1.64 17.68
C PHE A 14 -14.63 0.66 16.60
N LEU A 15 -13.43 0.10 16.74
CA LEU A 15 -12.91 -0.92 15.83
C LEU A 15 -13.79 -2.17 15.83
N LEU A 16 -14.22 -2.62 17.01
CA LEU A 16 -15.12 -3.76 17.15
C LEU A 16 -16.48 -3.49 16.50
N PHE A 17 -17.03 -2.29 16.71
CA PHE A 17 -18.30 -1.90 16.09
C PHE A 17 -18.18 -1.81 14.57
N ALA A 18 -17.11 -1.22 14.03
CA ALA A 18 -16.89 -1.14 12.59
C ALA A 18 -16.73 -2.53 11.95
N ALA A 19 -15.94 -3.41 12.57
CA ALA A 19 -15.79 -4.79 12.12
C ALA A 19 -17.10 -5.58 12.23
N GLY A 20 -17.85 -5.40 13.32
CA GLY A 20 -19.14 -6.04 13.55
C GLY A 20 -20.21 -5.57 12.57
N LEU A 21 -20.25 -4.28 12.25
CA LEU A 21 -21.16 -3.72 11.25
C LEU A 21 -20.80 -4.21 9.84
N SER A 22 -19.52 -4.16 9.46
CA SER A 22 -19.05 -4.65 8.16
C SER A 22 -19.33 -6.15 8.00
N GLY A 23 -18.97 -6.95 9.00
CA GLY A 23 -19.26 -8.39 9.04
C GLY A 23 -20.76 -8.67 9.03
N GLY A 24 -21.54 -7.92 9.81
CA GLY A 24 -23.00 -8.00 9.87
C GLY A 24 -23.65 -7.70 8.52
N MET A 25 -23.16 -6.69 7.79
CA MET A 25 -23.63 -6.39 6.43
C MET A 25 -23.31 -7.52 5.44
N VAL A 26 -22.10 -8.09 5.48
CA VAL A 26 -21.75 -9.24 4.64
C VAL A 26 -22.63 -10.45 4.98
N ILE A 27 -22.81 -10.77 6.26
CA ILE A 27 -23.64 -11.89 6.71
C ILE A 27 -25.10 -11.67 6.28
N ALA A 28 -25.66 -10.50 6.56
CA ALA A 28 -27.02 -10.13 6.17
C ALA A 28 -27.21 -10.21 4.65
N SER A 29 -26.24 -9.73 3.86
CA SER A 29 -26.26 -9.84 2.40
C SER A 29 -26.27 -11.30 1.94
N THR A 30 -25.46 -12.16 2.57
CA THR A 30 -25.41 -13.59 2.22
C THR A 30 -26.64 -14.38 2.69
N LEU A 31 -27.30 -13.98 3.79
CA LEU A 31 -28.53 -14.61 4.28
C LEU A 31 -29.77 -14.16 3.49
N ALA A 32 -29.87 -12.86 3.22
CA ALA A 32 -30.99 -12.27 2.49
C ALA A 32 -30.89 -12.49 0.97
N GLY A 33 -29.68 -12.67 0.44
CA GLY A 33 -29.45 -12.94 -0.97
C GLY A 33 -29.90 -14.35 -1.36
N ARG A 34 -30.80 -14.46 -2.36
CA ARG A 34 -31.11 -15.74 -3.00
C ARG A 34 -29.88 -16.27 -3.73
N ARG A 35 -29.13 -17.17 -3.09
CA ARG A 35 -28.03 -17.91 -3.71
C ARG A 35 -28.58 -18.84 -4.80
N ARG A 36 -28.54 -18.41 -6.06
CA ARG A 36 -28.69 -19.30 -7.22
C ARG A 36 -27.36 -19.99 -7.50
N ARG A 37 -26.94 -20.90 -6.61
CA ARG A 37 -25.67 -21.62 -6.77
C ARG A 37 -25.79 -22.82 -7.71
N ASP A 38 -27.02 -23.25 -7.97
CA ASP A 38 -27.34 -24.49 -8.67
C ASP A 38 -27.89 -24.25 -10.08
N GLU A 39 -28.00 -22.99 -10.52
CA GLU A 39 -28.33 -22.68 -11.90
C GLU A 39 -27.06 -22.79 -12.76
N PRO A 40 -27.09 -23.51 -13.89
CA PRO A 40 -25.90 -23.75 -14.75
C PRO A 40 -25.32 -22.47 -15.39
N MET A 41 -25.87 -21.30 -15.06
CA MET A 41 -25.58 -19.99 -15.62
C MET A 41 -24.86 -19.05 -14.63
N VAL A 42 -24.49 -19.52 -13.43
CA VAL A 42 -23.54 -18.77 -12.58
C VAL A 42 -22.13 -19.22 -12.92
N ASP A 43 -21.55 -18.51 -13.89
CA ASP A 43 -20.16 -18.70 -14.26
C ASP A 43 -19.25 -18.23 -13.10
N LEU A 44 -18.56 -19.19 -12.47
CA LEU A 44 -17.56 -18.94 -11.43
C LEU A 44 -16.15 -18.75 -12.03
N SER A 45 -16.02 -18.77 -13.35
CA SER A 45 -14.74 -18.54 -14.01
C SER A 45 -14.33 -17.06 -13.96
N ALA A 46 -13.03 -16.82 -14.10
CA ALA A 46 -12.50 -15.48 -14.16
C ALA A 46 -13.06 -14.75 -15.39
N TYR A 47 -13.43 -13.48 -15.21
CA TYR A 47 -13.98 -12.67 -16.29
C TYR A 47 -12.91 -12.41 -17.37
N GLU A 48 -12.99 -13.10 -18.50
CA GLU A 48 -12.16 -12.87 -19.70
C GLU A 48 -13.04 -12.55 -20.93
N CYS A 49 -13.99 -11.62 -20.77
CA CYS A 49 -14.88 -11.18 -21.86
C CYS A 49 -15.68 -12.32 -22.55
N GLY A 50 -15.99 -13.40 -21.84
CA GLY A 50 -16.75 -14.55 -22.35
C GLY A 50 -15.89 -15.68 -22.93
N LEU A 51 -14.57 -15.60 -22.82
CA LEU A 51 -13.64 -16.68 -23.14
C LEU A 51 -13.25 -17.45 -21.88
N SER A 52 -12.95 -18.74 -22.02
CA SER A 52 -12.37 -19.53 -20.93
C SER A 52 -10.95 -19.02 -20.64
N PRO A 53 -10.56 -18.87 -19.36
CA PRO A 53 -9.27 -18.32 -18.99
C PRO A 53 -8.13 -19.13 -19.60
N ALA A 54 -7.42 -18.51 -20.56
CA ALA A 54 -6.38 -19.17 -21.35
C ALA A 54 -4.96 -18.70 -20.98
N ASP A 55 -4.86 -17.68 -20.13
CA ASP A 55 -3.57 -17.12 -19.73
C ASP A 55 -2.86 -17.99 -18.68
N PRO A 56 -1.53 -18.16 -18.76
CA PRO A 56 -0.77 -18.83 -17.72
C PRO A 56 -0.88 -18.03 -16.41
N GLU A 57 -1.24 -18.73 -15.34
CA GLU A 57 -1.53 -18.19 -14.00
C GLU A 57 -0.33 -17.45 -13.35
N HIS A 58 0.85 -17.47 -13.97
CA HIS A 58 2.11 -16.94 -13.44
C HIS A 58 2.76 -15.95 -14.41
N LYS A 59 2.15 -14.78 -14.60
CA LYS A 59 2.83 -13.65 -15.24
C LYS A 59 3.85 -13.05 -14.28
N ARG A 60 5.05 -12.75 -14.79
CA ARG A 60 6.06 -12.01 -14.04
C ARG A 60 5.57 -10.59 -13.82
N TYR A 61 5.24 -10.25 -12.59
CA TYR A 61 4.95 -8.88 -12.20
C TYR A 61 6.20 -8.01 -12.38
N THR A 62 6.00 -6.75 -12.74
CA THR A 62 7.11 -5.82 -12.97
C THR A 62 7.80 -5.48 -11.66
N VAL A 63 9.14 -5.43 -11.65
CA VAL A 63 9.95 -5.10 -10.46
C VAL A 63 9.69 -3.66 -9.96
N LYS A 64 9.00 -2.83 -10.76
CA LYS A 64 8.67 -1.45 -10.45
C LYS A 64 7.86 -1.31 -9.15
N PHE A 65 6.96 -2.26 -8.85
CA PHE A 65 6.20 -2.26 -7.59
C PHE A 65 7.11 -2.39 -6.37
N TYR A 66 8.18 -3.17 -6.47
CA TYR A 66 9.17 -3.32 -5.40
C TYR A 66 9.96 -2.02 -5.16
N MET A 67 10.33 -1.31 -6.24
CA MET A 67 11.05 -0.04 -6.11
C MET A 67 10.23 1.01 -5.36
N VAL A 68 8.94 1.13 -5.67
CA VAL A 68 8.02 2.04 -4.98
C VAL A 68 7.80 1.61 -3.53
N ALA A 69 7.60 0.32 -3.27
CA ALA A 69 7.42 -0.20 -1.91
C ALA A 69 8.65 0.04 -1.03
N MET A 70 9.85 -0.19 -1.56
CA MET A 70 11.09 0.06 -0.83
C MET A 70 11.29 1.57 -0.55
N LEU A 71 10.96 2.43 -1.51
CA LEU A 71 10.99 3.89 -1.31
C LEU A 71 9.99 4.34 -0.24
N PHE A 72 8.79 3.77 -0.23
CA PHE A 72 7.78 4.04 0.78
C PHE A 72 8.25 3.62 2.18
N ILE A 73 8.86 2.43 2.32
CA ILE A 73 9.41 1.97 3.61
C ILE A 73 10.50 2.93 4.11
N LEU A 74 11.37 3.41 3.23
CA LEU A 74 12.43 4.36 3.62
C LEU A 74 11.85 5.71 4.08
N LEU A 75 10.83 6.22 3.38
CA LEU A 75 10.15 7.48 3.77
C LEU A 75 9.30 7.31 5.04
N ASP A 76 8.64 6.16 5.22
CA ASP A 76 7.88 5.88 6.45
C ASP A 76 8.80 5.81 7.66
N LEU A 77 9.98 5.22 7.50
CA LEU A 77 11.04 5.21 8.50
C LEU A 77 11.57 6.63 8.80
N GLU A 78 11.69 7.50 7.80
CA GLU A 78 12.01 8.92 8.01
C GLU A 78 10.99 9.59 8.94
N VAL A 79 9.69 9.43 8.67
CA VAL A 79 8.61 10.00 9.48
C VAL A 79 8.59 9.40 10.89
N ALA A 80 8.85 8.11 11.03
CA ALA A 80 8.95 7.45 12.33
C ALA A 80 10.05 8.05 13.22
N PHE A 81 11.14 8.56 12.64
CA PHE A 81 12.18 9.30 13.36
C PHE A 81 11.85 10.77 13.60
N LEU A 82 11.13 11.42 12.68
CA LEU A 82 10.68 12.80 12.87
C LEU A 82 9.68 12.93 14.02
N TYR A 83 8.80 11.94 14.23
CA TYR A 83 7.74 12.01 15.23
C TYR A 83 8.24 12.19 16.68
N PRO A 84 9.14 11.33 17.22
CA PRO A 84 9.65 11.49 18.58
C PRO A 84 10.43 12.80 18.73
N TRP A 85 11.24 13.18 17.74
CA TRP A 85 11.96 14.45 17.74
C TRP A 85 11.01 15.65 17.78
N ALA A 86 9.93 15.64 17.01
CA ALA A 86 8.94 16.72 16.99
C ALA A 86 8.27 16.90 18.37
N VAL A 87 8.03 15.80 19.09
CA VAL A 87 7.45 15.84 20.44
C VAL A 87 8.41 16.47 21.45
N VAL A 88 9.72 16.19 21.37
CA VAL A 88 10.72 16.70 22.32
C VAL A 88 11.53 17.90 21.81
N TYR A 89 11.14 18.49 20.68
CA TYR A 89 11.91 19.55 19.99
C TYR A 89 12.32 20.70 20.91
N ARG A 90 11.42 21.10 21.82
CA ARG A 90 11.65 22.19 22.78
C ARG A 90 12.79 21.91 23.75
N ASP A 91 12.98 20.65 24.13
CA ASP A 91 14.00 20.24 25.11
C ASP A 91 15.38 20.11 24.45
N LEU A 92 15.43 19.73 23.17
CA LEU A 92 16.67 19.57 22.41
C LEU A 92 17.22 20.90 21.84
N GLY A 93 16.36 21.91 21.68
CA GLY A 93 16.73 23.23 21.19
C GLY A 93 17.50 23.20 19.86
N TRP A 94 18.52 24.07 19.74
CA TRP A 94 19.29 24.24 18.50
C TRP A 94 20.08 22.98 18.09
N TYR A 95 20.50 22.17 19.07
CA TYR A 95 21.22 20.93 18.80
C TYR A 95 20.32 19.90 18.09
N GLY A 96 19.10 19.71 18.60
CA GLY A 96 18.12 18.84 17.96
C GLY A 96 17.70 19.33 16.58
N PHE A 97 17.63 20.65 16.39
CA PHE A 97 17.33 21.24 15.09
C PHE A 97 18.38 20.87 14.03
N TRP A 98 19.67 21.06 14.31
CA TRP A 98 20.72 20.71 13.35
C TRP A 98 20.84 19.22 13.11
N LEU A 99 20.72 18.41 14.16
CA LEU A 99 20.79 16.95 14.02
C LEU A 99 19.68 16.42 13.11
N MET A 100 18.44 16.88 13.30
CA MET A 100 17.32 16.48 12.46
C MET A 100 17.40 17.10 11.06
N GLY A 101 17.86 18.34 10.95
CA GLY A 101 18.06 18.99 9.65
C GLY A 101 19.06 18.23 8.77
N ILE A 102 20.17 17.77 9.35
CA ILE A 102 21.16 16.94 8.64
C ILE A 102 20.54 15.59 8.25
N PHE A 103 19.84 14.92 9.16
CA PHE A 103 19.16 13.65 8.90
C PHE A 103 18.18 13.75 7.72
N MET A 104 17.33 14.78 7.71
CA MET A 104 16.34 15.02 6.67
C MET A 104 17.01 15.28 5.31
N VAL A 105 18.12 16.04 5.28
CA VAL A 105 18.89 16.26 4.05
C VAL A 105 19.48 14.95 3.51
N PHE A 106 20.05 14.10 4.36
CA PHE A 106 20.63 12.82 3.94
C PHE A 106 19.58 11.90 3.27
N LEU A 107 18.41 11.76 3.89
CA LEU A 107 17.32 10.93 3.36
C LEU A 107 16.69 11.55 2.10
N THR A 108 16.48 12.86 2.09
CA THR A 108 15.95 13.58 0.92
C THR A 108 16.90 13.45 -0.28
N VAL A 109 18.21 13.56 -0.08
CA VAL A 109 19.19 13.36 -1.17
C VAL A 109 19.16 11.92 -1.68
N GLY A 110 19.05 10.93 -0.78
CA GLY A 110 18.86 9.53 -1.16
C GLY A 110 17.60 9.31 -1.99
N PHE A 111 16.49 9.94 -1.59
CA PHE A 111 15.22 9.92 -2.31
C PHE A 111 15.33 10.55 -3.69
N ILE A 112 15.90 11.76 -3.80
CA ILE A 112 16.13 12.45 -5.07
C ILE A 112 17.00 11.60 -5.99
N HIS A 113 18.05 10.96 -5.44
CA HIS A 113 18.91 10.08 -6.22
C HIS A 113 18.16 8.85 -6.77
N ALA A 114 17.34 8.22 -5.93
CA ALA A 114 16.51 7.08 -6.35
C ALA A 114 15.50 7.49 -7.44
N TRP A 115 14.88 8.66 -7.31
CA TRP A 115 14.02 9.23 -8.34
C TRP A 115 14.80 9.43 -9.64
N ALA A 116 15.95 10.12 -9.57
CA ALA A 116 16.76 10.42 -10.76
C ALA A 116 17.23 9.15 -11.51
N ARG A 117 17.31 8.00 -10.83
CA ARG A 117 17.60 6.69 -11.44
C ARG A 117 16.38 5.96 -12.03
N GLY A 118 15.22 6.62 -12.08
CA GLY A 118 14.01 6.07 -12.69
C GLY A 118 13.22 5.11 -11.81
N ALA A 119 13.40 5.14 -10.47
CA ALA A 119 12.63 4.29 -9.56
C ALA A 119 11.11 4.52 -9.63
N LEU A 120 10.71 5.70 -10.11
CA LEU A 120 9.33 6.14 -10.26
C LEU A 120 8.87 6.19 -11.74
N GLU A 121 9.66 5.67 -12.68
CA GLU A 121 9.32 5.76 -14.11
C GLU A 121 8.34 4.68 -14.57
N TRP A 122 7.14 5.13 -14.94
CA TRP A 122 6.09 4.33 -15.54
C TRP A 122 6.08 4.52 -17.06
N GLY A 123 7.15 4.06 -17.72
CA GLY A 123 7.28 4.07 -19.18
C GLY A 123 7.52 2.67 -19.73
N GLU A 124 6.87 2.37 -20.85
CA GLU A 124 6.86 1.07 -21.51
C GLU A 124 8.19 0.76 -22.18
N SER A 125 8.84 -0.34 -21.78
CA SER A 125 9.97 -0.90 -22.52
C SER A 125 9.45 -1.53 -23.80
N ARG A 126 9.09 -0.72 -24.81
CA ARG A 126 8.73 -1.24 -26.14
C ARG A 126 9.88 -2.13 -26.63
N PRO A 127 9.67 -3.44 -26.83
CA PRO A 127 10.74 -4.28 -27.34
C PRO A 127 11.14 -3.74 -28.72
N ARG A 128 12.42 -3.36 -28.85
CA ARG A 128 13.05 -2.77 -30.04
C ARG A 128 13.07 -3.71 -31.27
N ARG A 129 12.25 -4.77 -31.28
CA ARG A 129 12.20 -5.76 -32.36
C ARG A 129 11.23 -5.41 -33.49
N LEU A 130 10.32 -4.44 -33.32
CA LEU A 130 9.34 -4.09 -34.35
C LEU A 130 9.73 -2.90 -35.25
N LYS A 131 10.91 -2.28 -35.06
CA LYS A 131 11.41 -1.24 -35.98
C LYS A 131 12.21 -1.80 -37.18
N ALA A 132 12.43 -3.12 -37.23
CA ALA A 132 13.21 -3.76 -38.30
C ALA A 132 12.37 -4.54 -39.33
N ALA A 133 11.05 -4.66 -39.14
CA ALA A 133 10.15 -5.40 -40.04
C ALA A 133 9.35 -4.49 -40.99
N GLY A 134 9.87 -3.29 -41.26
CA GLY A 134 9.33 -2.35 -42.23
C GLY A 134 10.29 -2.18 -43.40
N ARG A 135 10.41 -3.21 -44.23
CA ARG A 135 10.78 -3.16 -45.65
C ARG A 135 10.16 -4.34 -46.38
#